data_AF-A0A2D5ZLI6-F1
#
_entry.id   AF-A0A2D5ZLI6-F1
#
_cell.length_a   1.000
_cell.length_b   1.000
_cell.length_c   1.000
_cell.angle_alpha   90.00
_cell.angle_beta   90.00
_cell.angle_gamma   90.00
#
_symmetry.space_group_name_H-M   'P 1'
#
loop_
_entity.id
_entity.type
_entity.pdbx_description
1 polymer ?
#
loop_
_entity_poly.entity_id
_entity_poly.type
_entity_poly.pdbx_seq_one_letter_code
_entity_poly.pdbx_strand_id
1 'polypeptide(L)'
;MPVRLFLALIVLMSPVASTSASLAASLEILGPMPDGVSISGLTPLSDDGSTFTGYAQIGAYQTRAFSWSAGEGYRLLEESGVVSLRTAPAVSADGSRIAGNWVNDAYVWSAETGFERLGTLRDEDRSYAAAYGMSADGTVIVGESWGARGTEALRWDPVDGMQGLGHLGEHVFISSAVDVSADGSVIVGNDWEAASCCRSSSYWYTVPFIWDAKNGMRYLTPDAEPGQVIAISGDGSTVIGDRQGDSLMWIWDEKSGLRRIGRSLPGTVENISPRDVSADGALVVGRFSSDLADPGYQTDLAGSAAFVWDRESGAKSLEVLLTALGVDLGGWHLWTASGISADGTTIVGVARGPEGARRPFIAVIPEPSTALLVLAGLVGLAWTRSAPVEQ
;
A
#
# COMPACT_ATOMS: atom_id res chain seq x y z
N MET A 1 -45.07 -58.24 -15.73
CA MET A 1 -44.47 -57.00 -16.29
C MET A 1 -44.30 -56.01 -15.14
N PRO A 2 -43.10 -55.76 -14.61
CA PRO A 2 -42.91 -54.74 -13.58
C PRO A 2 -42.53 -53.41 -14.21
N VAL A 3 -43.18 -52.35 -13.73
CA VAL A 3 -42.92 -50.93 -14.04
C VAL A 3 -41.66 -50.50 -13.28
N ARG A 4 -40.69 -49.88 -13.98
CA ARG A 4 -39.51 -49.28 -13.37
C ARG A 4 -39.85 -47.87 -12.86
N LEU A 5 -39.75 -47.64 -11.56
CA LEU A 5 -39.79 -46.31 -10.94
C LEU A 5 -38.35 -45.78 -10.83
N PHE A 6 -38.07 -44.62 -11.44
CA PHE A 6 -36.82 -43.88 -11.23
C PHE A 6 -36.98 -43.02 -9.98
N LEU A 7 -36.16 -43.26 -8.94
CA LEU A 7 -35.97 -42.31 -7.85
C LEU A 7 -34.98 -41.23 -8.30
N ALA A 8 -35.42 -39.97 -8.33
CA ALA A 8 -34.53 -38.82 -8.41
C ALA A 8 -34.03 -38.49 -6.99
N LEU A 9 -32.71 -38.53 -6.79
CA LEU A 9 -32.03 -38.11 -5.57
C LEU A 9 -31.96 -36.58 -5.55
N ILE A 10 -32.82 -35.92 -4.76
CA ILE A 10 -32.67 -34.50 -4.46
C ILE A 10 -31.65 -34.39 -3.32
N VAL A 11 -30.42 -33.98 -3.67
CA VAL A 11 -29.42 -33.57 -2.68
C VAL A 11 -29.82 -32.17 -2.19
N LEU A 12 -30.40 -32.11 -0.99
CA LEU A 12 -30.55 -30.88 -0.23
C LEU A 12 -29.15 -30.44 0.22
N MET A 13 -28.51 -29.54 -0.54
CA MET A 13 -27.38 -28.79 -0.02
C MET A 13 -27.92 -27.75 0.94
N SER A 14 -27.73 -27.97 2.24
CA SER A 14 -27.85 -26.93 3.25
C SER A 14 -26.80 -25.85 2.94
N PRO A 15 -27.17 -24.56 2.90
CA PRO A 15 -26.16 -23.51 2.88
C PRO A 15 -25.41 -23.59 4.21
N VAL A 16 -24.12 -23.90 4.14
CA VAL A 16 -23.20 -23.56 5.23
C VAL A 16 -23.19 -22.04 5.25
N ALA A 17 -23.99 -21.45 6.14
CA ALA A 17 -23.79 -20.07 6.52
C ALA A 17 -22.42 -20.03 7.20
N SER A 18 -21.41 -19.58 6.48
CA SER A 18 -20.17 -19.09 7.07
C SER A 18 -20.57 -17.93 7.97
N THR A 19 -20.70 -18.20 9.26
CA THR A 19 -20.76 -17.16 10.28
C THR A 19 -19.39 -16.49 10.29
N SER A 20 -19.22 -15.41 9.52
CA SER A 20 -18.15 -14.47 9.81
C SER A 20 -18.47 -13.91 11.19
N ALA A 21 -17.64 -14.26 12.18
CA ALA A 21 -17.67 -13.54 13.44
C ALA A 21 -17.25 -12.11 13.08
N SER A 22 -18.17 -11.15 13.17
CA SER A 22 -17.84 -9.76 12.91
C SER A 22 -16.75 -9.35 13.90
N LEU A 23 -15.56 -9.06 13.41
CA LEU A 23 -14.49 -8.50 14.24
C LEU A 23 -15.01 -7.20 14.85
N ALA A 24 -14.89 -7.06 16.17
CA ALA A 24 -15.16 -5.81 16.84
C ALA A 24 -14.08 -4.80 16.43
N ALA A 25 -14.48 -3.55 16.21
CA ALA A 25 -13.52 -2.49 15.92
C ALA A 25 -12.56 -2.31 17.11
N SER A 26 -11.26 -2.15 16.85
CA SER A 26 -10.27 -1.92 17.89
C SER A 26 -9.11 -1.07 17.40
N LEU A 27 -8.44 -0.42 18.34
CA LEU A 27 -7.18 0.28 18.10
C LEU A 27 -6.17 -0.15 19.16
N GLU A 28 -5.03 -0.64 18.71
CA GLU A 28 -3.86 -0.90 19.54
C GLU A 28 -2.76 0.10 19.16
N ILE A 29 -2.35 0.94 20.11
CA ILE A 29 -1.13 1.73 19.97
C ILE A 29 0.02 0.94 20.58
N LEU A 30 0.98 0.55 19.75
CA LEU A 30 2.07 -0.30 20.19
C LEU A 30 3.01 0.45 21.15
N GLY A 31 3.74 -0.32 21.96
CA GLY A 31 4.78 0.20 22.84
C GLY A 31 5.90 0.94 22.08
N PRO A 32 6.76 1.71 22.76
CA PRO A 32 7.98 2.21 22.13
C PRO A 32 8.84 1.02 21.68
N MET A 33 9.61 1.21 20.62
CA MET A 33 10.62 0.23 20.24
C MET A 33 11.66 0.08 21.37
N PRO A 34 12.28 -1.11 21.51
CA PRO A 34 13.35 -1.33 22.47
C PRO A 34 14.50 -0.32 22.32
N ASP A 35 15.26 -0.13 23.41
CA ASP A 35 16.52 0.63 23.43
C ASP A 35 16.43 2.12 23.00
N GLY A 36 15.24 2.72 23.07
CA GLY A 36 15.05 4.15 22.75
C GLY A 36 15.11 4.47 21.26
N VAL A 37 15.07 3.44 20.40
CA VAL A 37 15.06 3.59 18.96
C VAL A 37 13.73 4.19 18.50
N SER A 38 13.77 5.13 17.55
CA SER A 38 12.56 5.81 17.06
C SER A 38 12.17 5.28 15.68
N ILE A 39 10.88 5.22 15.37
CA ILE A 39 10.42 4.79 14.04
C ILE A 39 10.49 5.97 13.07
N SER A 40 11.11 5.74 11.91
CA SER A 40 11.38 6.79 10.92
C SER A 40 10.62 6.66 9.61
N GLY A 41 9.97 5.52 9.34
CA GLY A 41 9.34 5.30 8.02
C GLY A 41 8.42 4.08 7.93
N LEU A 42 7.63 4.10 6.86
CA LEU A 42 6.42 3.32 6.57
C LEU A 42 6.61 1.81 6.70
N THR A 43 5.58 1.19 7.23
CA THR A 43 5.56 -0.24 7.53
C THR A 43 4.64 -0.97 6.55
N PRO A 44 5.15 -1.79 5.63
CA PRO A 44 4.32 -2.73 4.88
C PRO A 44 3.77 -3.80 5.83
N LEU A 45 2.53 -4.21 5.57
CA LEU A 45 1.77 -5.18 6.34
C LEU A 45 1.69 -6.48 5.54
N SER A 46 1.81 -7.61 6.20
CA SER A 46 1.54 -8.91 5.60
C SER A 46 0.03 -9.03 5.27
N ASP A 47 -0.31 -9.77 4.22
CA ASP A 47 -1.70 -9.96 3.79
C ASP A 47 -2.64 -10.44 4.91
N ASP A 48 -2.11 -11.26 5.83
CA ASP A 48 -2.86 -11.78 6.99
C ASP A 48 -3.03 -10.77 8.14
N GLY A 49 -2.45 -9.58 8.02
CA GLY A 49 -2.49 -8.51 9.02
C GLY A 49 -1.65 -8.78 10.28
N SER A 50 -0.91 -9.90 10.34
CA SER A 50 -0.25 -10.36 11.57
C SER A 50 1.15 -9.79 11.76
N THR A 51 1.81 -9.40 10.66
CA THR A 51 3.21 -9.01 10.63
C THR A 51 3.38 -7.71 9.86
N PHE A 52 4.17 -6.78 10.38
CA PHE A 52 4.59 -5.61 9.62
C PHE A 52 6.07 -5.35 9.81
N THR A 53 6.71 -4.78 8.79
CA THR A 53 8.14 -4.43 8.83
C THR A 53 8.30 -2.92 8.80
N GLY A 54 9.47 -2.35 9.05
CA GLY A 54 9.65 -0.89 8.90
C GLY A 54 11.04 -0.41 9.30
N TYR A 55 11.19 0.92 9.46
CA TYR A 55 12.47 1.54 9.80
C TYR A 55 12.57 2.08 11.21
N ALA A 56 13.67 1.72 11.84
CA ALA A 56 14.10 2.14 13.15
C ALA A 56 15.32 3.06 13.04
N GLN A 57 15.20 4.33 13.39
CA GLN A 57 16.34 5.27 13.47
C GLN A 57 17.19 4.97 14.71
N ILE A 58 18.38 4.40 14.47
CA ILE A 58 19.37 4.03 15.49
C ILE A 58 20.53 5.04 15.61
N GLY A 59 20.54 6.08 14.78
CA GLY A 59 21.51 7.17 14.81
C GLY A 59 21.13 8.32 13.88
N ALA A 60 21.90 9.40 13.87
CA ALA A 60 21.59 10.62 13.10
C ALA A 60 21.36 10.37 11.60
N TYR A 61 21.99 9.33 11.04
CA TYR A 61 21.86 8.91 9.63
C TYR A 61 21.81 7.38 9.47
N GLN A 62 21.44 6.67 10.54
CA GLN A 62 21.42 5.22 10.53
C GLN A 62 20.00 4.74 10.85
N THR A 63 19.44 3.98 9.92
CA THR A 63 18.21 3.24 10.11
C THR A 63 18.49 1.74 10.14
N ARG A 64 17.59 0.98 10.74
CA ARG A 64 17.61 -0.49 10.76
C ARG A 64 16.21 -1.00 10.45
N ALA A 65 16.13 -2.04 9.64
CA ALA A 65 14.88 -2.75 9.44
C ALA A 65 14.45 -3.46 10.74
N PHE A 66 13.16 -3.44 10.99
CA PHE A 66 12.55 -4.25 12.03
C PHE A 66 11.37 -5.03 11.45
N SER A 67 11.01 -6.12 12.11
CA SER A 67 9.73 -6.80 11.96
C SER A 67 8.98 -6.75 13.28
N TRP A 68 7.66 -6.78 13.22
CA TRP A 68 6.80 -6.97 14.38
C TRP A 68 5.80 -8.06 14.04
N SER A 69 5.53 -8.96 14.97
CA SER A 69 4.44 -9.94 14.88
C SER A 69 3.73 -10.10 16.22
N ALA A 70 2.46 -10.46 16.16
CA ALA A 70 1.67 -10.76 17.35
C ALA A 70 2.24 -12.00 18.08
N GLY A 71 2.86 -11.78 19.25
CA GLY A 71 3.45 -12.83 20.09
C GLY A 71 4.96 -12.74 20.24
N GLU A 72 5.68 -12.24 19.22
CA GLU A 72 7.13 -11.97 19.31
C GLU A 72 7.44 -10.50 19.62
N GLY A 73 6.55 -9.58 19.23
CA GLY A 73 6.76 -8.14 19.38
C GLY A 73 7.81 -7.61 18.39
N TYR A 74 8.47 -6.51 18.74
CA TYR A 74 9.48 -5.92 17.88
C TYR A 74 10.76 -6.76 17.83
N ARG A 75 11.16 -7.13 16.62
CA ARG A 75 12.45 -7.75 16.33
C ARG A 75 13.26 -6.84 15.41
N LEU A 76 14.33 -6.27 15.95
CA LEU A 76 15.37 -5.67 15.12
C LEU A 76 16.08 -6.78 14.35
N LEU A 77 16.26 -6.58 13.05
CA LEU A 77 17.02 -7.51 12.23
C LEU A 77 18.52 -7.23 12.48
N GLU A 78 19.20 -8.07 13.28
CA GLU A 78 20.62 -7.91 13.70
C GLU A 78 21.64 -8.63 12.78
N GLU A 79 22.84 -8.00 12.67
CA GLU A 79 24.17 -8.38 12.12
C GLU A 79 24.28 -9.16 10.79
N SER A 80 25.00 -8.74 9.74
CA SER A 80 26.17 -7.85 9.59
C SER A 80 26.05 -7.01 8.30
N GLY A 81 26.07 -5.69 8.43
CA GLY A 81 26.08 -4.78 7.27
C GLY A 81 24.81 -3.94 7.18
N VAL A 82 24.84 -2.80 7.87
CA VAL A 82 23.98 -1.62 7.70
C VAL A 82 23.07 -1.67 6.46
N VAL A 83 21.83 -2.12 6.60
CA VAL A 83 20.81 -1.96 5.55
C VAL A 83 20.37 -0.49 5.55
N SER A 84 21.13 0.35 4.86
CA SER A 84 20.65 1.66 4.41
C SER A 84 19.64 1.39 3.30
N LEU A 85 18.44 1.01 3.74
CA LEU A 85 17.31 0.82 2.87
C LEU A 85 16.82 2.21 2.48
N ARG A 86 17.04 2.59 1.22
CA ARG A 86 16.51 3.84 0.68
C ARG A 86 14.99 3.74 0.45
N THR A 87 14.42 2.53 0.48
CA THR A 87 13.02 2.21 0.15
C THR A 87 12.45 1.25 1.18
N ALA A 88 11.14 1.22 1.42
CA ALA A 88 10.50 0.28 2.36
C ALA A 88 10.71 -1.18 1.91
N PRO A 89 10.93 -2.14 2.83
CA PRO A 89 11.23 -3.50 2.44
C PRO A 89 9.93 -4.25 2.14
N ALA A 90 9.84 -4.97 1.03
CA ALA A 90 8.66 -5.78 0.74
C ALA A 90 8.61 -7.03 1.65
N VAL A 91 7.41 -7.51 1.99
CA VAL A 91 7.19 -8.66 2.87
C VAL A 91 6.22 -9.65 2.22
N SER A 92 6.45 -10.95 2.40
CA SER A 92 5.49 -11.99 1.97
C SER A 92 4.22 -11.99 2.83
N ALA A 93 3.16 -12.62 2.31
CA ALA A 93 1.85 -12.69 2.97
C ALA A 93 1.89 -13.36 4.36
N ASP A 94 2.84 -14.26 4.58
CA ASP A 94 3.06 -14.96 5.84
C ASP A 94 4.15 -14.33 6.73
N GLY A 95 4.72 -13.19 6.30
CA GLY A 95 5.80 -12.51 7.02
C GLY A 95 7.16 -13.22 7.01
N SER A 96 7.28 -14.37 6.33
CA SER A 96 8.48 -15.22 6.40
C SER A 96 9.64 -14.75 5.53
N ARG A 97 9.35 -13.94 4.49
CA ARG A 97 10.33 -13.41 3.54
C ARG A 97 10.27 -11.89 3.50
N ILE A 98 11.45 -11.28 3.41
CA ILE A 98 11.60 -9.82 3.34
C ILE A 98 12.57 -9.48 2.21
N ALA A 99 12.17 -8.64 1.26
CA ALA A 99 13.06 -8.13 0.21
C ALA A 99 13.41 -6.67 0.42
N GLY A 100 14.64 -6.31 0.08
CA GLY A 100 15.12 -4.94 0.17
C GLY A 100 16.46 -4.78 -0.53
N ASN A 101 17.16 -3.68 -0.26
CA ASN A 101 18.42 -3.38 -0.91
C ASN A 101 19.51 -2.95 0.08
N TRP A 102 20.76 -3.31 -0.21
CA TRP A 102 21.94 -2.90 0.55
C TRP A 102 22.98 -2.33 -0.40
N VAL A 103 23.33 -1.05 -0.21
CA VAL A 103 24.23 -0.29 -1.09
C VAL A 103 23.72 -0.31 -2.54
N ASN A 104 24.19 -1.26 -3.34
CA ASN A 104 23.88 -1.41 -4.75
C ASN A 104 23.26 -2.77 -5.09
N ASP A 105 22.86 -3.55 -4.09
CA ASP A 105 22.43 -4.93 -4.29
C ASP A 105 21.05 -5.18 -3.70
N ALA A 106 20.22 -5.91 -4.43
CA ALA A 106 18.94 -6.40 -3.93
C ALA A 106 19.13 -7.73 -3.19
N TYR A 107 18.40 -7.90 -2.09
CA TYR A 107 18.43 -9.08 -1.24
C TYR A 107 17.03 -9.56 -0.92
N VAL A 108 16.92 -10.86 -0.67
CA VAL A 108 15.80 -11.47 0.05
C VAL A 108 16.31 -12.12 1.33
N TRP A 109 15.56 -11.97 2.41
CA TRP A 109 15.85 -12.58 3.70
C TRP A 109 14.78 -13.62 4.05
N SER A 110 15.19 -14.72 4.65
CA SER A 110 14.32 -15.65 5.38
C SER A 110 14.97 -16.10 6.68
N ALA A 111 14.17 -16.61 7.63
CA ALA A 111 14.71 -17.19 8.86
C ALA A 111 15.55 -18.45 8.60
N GLU A 112 15.26 -19.20 7.52
CA GLU A 112 15.93 -20.45 7.20
C GLU A 112 17.29 -20.24 6.53
N THR A 113 17.37 -19.29 5.61
CA THR A 113 18.53 -19.11 4.73
C THR A 113 19.32 -17.83 5.00
N GLY A 114 18.78 -16.90 5.80
CA GLY A 114 19.39 -15.59 6.02
C GLY A 114 19.27 -14.71 4.77
N PHE A 115 20.26 -13.83 4.55
CA PHE A 115 20.27 -12.92 3.41
C PHE A 115 20.83 -13.59 2.15
N GLU A 116 20.02 -13.62 1.10
CA GLU A 116 20.38 -14.08 -0.23
C GLU A 116 20.42 -12.89 -1.18
N ARG A 117 21.55 -12.69 -1.86
CA ARG A 117 21.70 -11.65 -2.88
C ARG A 117 21.01 -12.10 -4.17
N LEU A 118 20.11 -11.27 -4.72
CA LEU A 118 19.37 -11.58 -5.95
C LEU A 118 20.24 -11.46 -7.21
N GLY A 119 21.27 -10.61 -7.15
CA GLY A 119 22.14 -10.26 -8.27
C GLY A 119 21.72 -8.98 -8.97
N THR A 120 22.28 -8.75 -10.15
CA THR A 120 22.06 -7.56 -10.98
C THR A 120 21.80 -7.99 -12.43
N LEU A 121 21.06 -7.19 -13.21
CA LEU A 121 20.81 -7.51 -14.63
C LEU A 121 22.10 -7.55 -15.46
N ARG A 122 23.11 -6.79 -15.05
CA ARG A 122 24.47 -6.81 -15.59
C ARG A 122 25.45 -6.84 -14.43
N ASP A 123 26.55 -7.58 -14.57
CA ASP A 123 27.66 -7.60 -13.60
C ASP A 123 28.82 -6.76 -14.13
N GLU A 124 28.78 -5.45 -13.91
CA GLU A 124 29.78 -4.45 -14.32
C GLU A 124 30.11 -3.49 -13.14
N ASP A 125 31.16 -2.67 -13.28
CA ASP A 125 31.66 -1.79 -12.20
C ASP A 125 30.65 -0.73 -11.69
N ARG A 126 29.49 -0.56 -12.36
CA ARG A 126 28.41 0.37 -11.97
C ARG A 126 27.07 -0.34 -11.68
N SER A 127 27.09 -1.64 -11.42
CA SER A 127 25.85 -2.39 -11.18
C SER A 127 25.13 -1.93 -9.92
N TYR A 128 23.81 -1.80 -10.05
CA TYR A 128 22.88 -1.47 -8.98
C TYR A 128 21.63 -2.36 -9.14
N ALA A 129 21.05 -2.79 -8.02
CA ALA A 129 19.73 -3.39 -7.94
C ALA A 129 19.06 -2.98 -6.62
N ALA A 130 17.74 -2.78 -6.69
CA ALA A 130 16.90 -2.64 -5.52
C ALA A 130 15.59 -3.39 -5.70
N ALA A 131 15.06 -3.90 -4.58
CA ALA A 131 13.75 -4.55 -4.50
C ALA A 131 12.76 -3.61 -3.81
N TYR A 132 11.56 -3.50 -4.39
CA TYR A 132 10.49 -2.60 -3.95
C TYR A 132 9.18 -3.33 -3.63
N GLY A 133 8.85 -4.40 -4.37
CA GLY A 133 7.63 -5.19 -4.19
C GLY A 133 7.88 -6.70 -4.22
N MET A 134 6.94 -7.48 -3.70
CA MET A 134 7.04 -8.94 -3.58
C MET A 134 5.66 -9.61 -3.70
N SER A 135 5.56 -10.77 -4.34
CA SER A 135 4.34 -11.59 -4.37
C SER A 135 4.00 -12.18 -2.98
N ALA A 136 2.76 -12.64 -2.80
CA ALA A 136 2.27 -13.16 -1.53
C ALA A 136 3.10 -14.37 -1.03
N ASP A 137 3.54 -15.24 -1.94
CA ASP A 137 4.40 -16.40 -1.63
C ASP A 137 5.90 -16.06 -1.54
N GLY A 138 6.26 -14.80 -1.80
CA GLY A 138 7.63 -14.29 -1.79
C GLY A 138 8.55 -14.86 -2.86
N THR A 139 8.00 -15.46 -3.92
CA THR A 139 8.78 -16.05 -5.02
C THR A 139 9.06 -15.06 -6.15
N VAL A 140 8.21 -14.04 -6.34
CA VAL A 140 8.43 -12.97 -7.31
C VAL A 140 8.80 -11.70 -6.57
N ILE A 141 9.92 -11.09 -6.95
CA ILE A 141 10.40 -9.82 -6.41
C ILE A 141 10.54 -8.83 -7.56
N VAL A 142 10.09 -7.59 -7.35
CA VAL A 142 10.16 -6.53 -8.36
C VAL A 142 10.91 -5.32 -7.84
N GLY A 143 11.45 -4.52 -8.74
CA GLY A 143 12.19 -3.32 -8.40
C GLY A 143 12.87 -2.71 -9.61
N GLU A 144 14.13 -2.31 -9.47
CA GLU A 144 14.91 -1.74 -10.56
C GLU A 144 16.38 -2.16 -10.49
N SER A 145 17.01 -2.36 -11.64
CA SER A 145 18.42 -2.73 -11.73
C SER A 145 19.08 -2.10 -12.95
N TRP A 146 20.40 -1.90 -12.87
CA TRP A 146 21.19 -1.39 -13.99
C TRP A 146 21.21 -2.40 -15.14
N GLY A 147 20.51 -2.07 -16.22
CA GLY A 147 20.35 -2.86 -17.44
C GLY A 147 21.19 -2.36 -18.61
N ALA A 148 20.88 -2.85 -19.82
CA ALA A 148 21.67 -2.55 -21.02
C ALA A 148 21.44 -1.15 -21.57
N ARG A 149 20.29 -0.55 -21.26
CA ARG A 149 19.87 0.75 -21.80
C ARG A 149 19.73 1.83 -20.71
N GLY A 150 20.20 1.54 -19.50
CA GLY A 150 20.03 2.38 -18.30
C GLY A 150 19.44 1.56 -17.16
N THR A 151 18.88 2.22 -16.15
CA THR A 151 18.15 1.52 -15.07
C THR A 151 16.85 0.96 -15.65
N GLU A 152 16.59 -0.31 -15.43
CA GLU A 152 15.43 -1.03 -15.94
C GLU A 152 14.62 -1.59 -14.77
N ALA A 153 13.29 -1.53 -14.91
CA ALA A 153 12.36 -2.25 -14.07
C ALA A 153 12.74 -3.73 -14.13
N LEU A 154 12.90 -4.34 -12.96
CA LEU A 154 13.28 -5.74 -12.85
C LEU A 154 12.13 -6.58 -12.31
N ARG A 155 12.15 -7.84 -12.72
CA ARG A 155 11.46 -8.96 -12.09
C ARG A 155 12.51 -10.01 -11.76
N TRP A 156 12.46 -10.56 -10.56
CA TRP A 156 13.25 -11.71 -10.15
C TRP A 156 12.31 -12.82 -9.72
N ASP A 157 12.64 -14.04 -10.10
CA ASP A 157 12.07 -15.26 -9.53
C ASP A 157 13.15 -16.35 -9.45
N PRO A 158 13.00 -17.36 -8.59
CA PRO A 158 14.04 -18.38 -8.38
C PRO A 158 14.28 -19.30 -9.58
N VAL A 159 13.38 -19.35 -10.57
CA VAL A 159 13.48 -20.23 -11.73
C VAL A 159 14.25 -19.55 -12.86
N ASP A 160 13.85 -18.33 -13.21
CA ASP A 160 14.35 -17.60 -14.36
C ASP A 160 15.39 -16.52 -13.97
N GLY A 161 15.55 -16.24 -12.66
CA GLY A 161 16.51 -15.28 -12.14
C GLY A 161 16.14 -13.82 -12.45
N MET A 162 17.15 -12.95 -12.53
CA MET A 162 16.97 -11.52 -12.81
C MET A 162 16.54 -11.29 -14.27
N GLN A 163 15.38 -10.68 -14.47
CA GLN A 163 14.80 -10.34 -15.77
C GLN A 163 14.53 -8.84 -15.84
N GLY A 164 14.98 -8.19 -16.93
CA GLY A 164 14.65 -6.79 -17.21
C GLY A 164 13.32 -6.71 -17.96
N LEU A 165 12.41 -5.85 -17.52
CA LEU A 165 11.14 -5.58 -18.21
C LEU A 165 11.30 -4.55 -19.34
N GLY A 166 12.42 -3.81 -19.35
CA GLY A 166 12.73 -2.79 -20.34
C GLY A 166 12.12 -1.43 -20.03
N HIS A 167 11.90 -0.63 -21.07
CA HIS A 167 11.38 0.75 -21.00
C HIS A 167 10.25 0.93 -22.01
N LEU A 168 9.40 1.92 -21.76
CA LEU A 168 8.40 2.39 -22.71
C LEU A 168 8.88 3.71 -23.34
N GLY A 169 8.94 3.77 -24.67
CA GLY A 169 9.33 4.97 -25.42
C GLY A 169 10.79 5.02 -25.87
N GLU A 170 11.11 6.00 -26.73
CA GLU A 170 12.42 6.08 -27.42
C GLU A 170 13.48 6.90 -26.66
N HIS A 171 13.09 7.67 -25.63
CA HIS A 171 13.94 8.62 -24.92
C HIS A 171 14.03 8.37 -23.40
N VAL A 172 13.69 7.16 -22.96
CA VAL A 172 13.68 6.78 -21.54
C VAL A 172 14.95 6.03 -21.15
N PHE A 173 15.49 6.36 -19.98
CA PHE A 173 16.71 5.75 -19.43
C PHE A 173 16.50 5.08 -18.06
N ILE A 174 15.31 5.24 -17.45
CA ILE A 174 15.02 4.75 -16.10
C ILE A 174 13.57 4.26 -16.06
N SER A 175 13.38 2.95 -15.88
CA SER A 175 12.10 2.36 -15.48
C SER A 175 12.27 1.68 -14.13
N SER A 176 11.17 1.60 -13.37
CA SER A 176 11.17 1.08 -12.01
C SER A 176 9.85 0.36 -11.73
N ALA A 177 9.90 -0.93 -11.39
CA ALA A 177 8.72 -1.68 -10.94
C ALA A 177 8.50 -1.41 -9.45
N VAL A 178 7.32 -0.93 -9.10
CA VAL A 178 6.98 -0.51 -7.73
C VAL A 178 6.35 -1.64 -6.95
N ASP A 179 5.43 -2.38 -7.58
CA ASP A 179 4.61 -3.38 -6.89
C ASP A 179 4.15 -4.51 -7.82
N VAL A 180 3.69 -5.63 -7.26
CA VAL A 180 3.31 -6.85 -7.97
C VAL A 180 2.09 -7.53 -7.33
N SER A 181 1.22 -8.12 -8.14
CA SER A 181 0.05 -8.89 -7.66
C SER A 181 0.46 -10.08 -6.77
N ALA A 182 -0.48 -10.57 -5.97
CA ALA A 182 -0.23 -11.66 -5.01
C ALA A 182 0.29 -12.94 -5.68
N ASP A 183 -0.13 -13.22 -6.91
CA ASP A 183 0.31 -14.36 -7.72
C ASP A 183 1.57 -14.09 -8.56
N GLY A 184 2.14 -12.89 -8.48
CA GLY A 184 3.36 -12.52 -9.21
C GLY A 184 3.18 -12.25 -10.70
N SER A 185 1.94 -12.23 -11.22
CA SER A 185 1.65 -12.22 -12.66
C SER A 185 1.49 -10.83 -13.27
N VAL A 186 1.12 -9.83 -12.47
CA VAL A 186 0.92 -8.44 -12.90
C VAL A 186 1.86 -7.53 -12.13
N ILE A 187 2.65 -6.74 -12.86
CA ILE A 187 3.64 -5.82 -12.29
C ILE A 187 3.27 -4.40 -12.68
N VAL A 188 3.37 -3.47 -11.75
CA VAL A 188 3.13 -2.04 -12.00
C VAL A 188 4.34 -1.22 -11.62
N GLY A 189 4.49 -0.07 -12.25
CA GLY A 189 5.61 0.79 -11.94
C GLY A 189 5.59 2.09 -12.71
N ASN A 190 6.74 2.75 -12.71
CA ASN A 190 6.92 4.07 -13.30
C ASN A 190 8.05 4.05 -14.31
N ASP A 191 7.82 4.72 -15.43
CA ASP A 191 8.84 5.00 -16.43
C ASP A 191 9.17 6.49 -16.44
N TRP A 192 10.45 6.86 -16.47
CA TRP A 192 10.88 8.26 -16.36
C TRP A 192 11.10 8.87 -17.74
N GLU A 193 10.13 9.66 -18.20
CA GLU A 193 10.20 10.31 -19.51
C GLU A 193 10.72 11.75 -19.41
N ALA A 194 11.59 12.12 -20.35
CA ALA A 194 11.91 13.52 -20.64
C ALA A 194 10.71 14.13 -21.40
N ALA A 195 10.05 15.13 -20.82
CA ALA A 195 8.77 15.65 -21.31
C ALA A 195 8.74 15.98 -22.82
N SER A 196 8.15 15.10 -23.64
CA SER A 196 7.81 15.40 -25.03
C SER A 196 6.54 16.27 -25.12
N CYS A 197 5.60 16.05 -24.18
CA CYS A 197 4.25 16.64 -24.19
C CYS A 197 4.18 18.10 -23.70
N CYS A 198 5.21 18.61 -23.03
CA CYS A 198 5.16 19.95 -22.40
C CYS A 198 6.15 20.99 -22.94
N ARG A 199 6.96 20.70 -23.98
CA ARG A 199 7.94 21.65 -24.61
C ARG A 199 8.76 22.51 -23.62
N SER A 200 8.93 22.07 -22.37
CA SER A 200 9.72 22.73 -21.34
C SER A 200 10.77 21.73 -20.90
N SER A 201 11.95 21.89 -21.46
CA SER A 201 13.08 20.94 -21.49
C SER A 201 13.80 20.77 -20.15
N SER A 202 13.11 20.83 -19.00
CA SER A 202 13.76 20.90 -17.69
C SER A 202 13.14 20.06 -16.57
N TYR A 203 12.05 19.32 -16.83
CA TYR A 203 11.40 18.49 -15.80
C TYR A 203 11.24 17.04 -16.29
N TRP A 204 11.74 16.10 -15.48
CA TRP A 204 11.51 14.67 -15.63
C TRP A 204 10.16 14.35 -14.99
N TYR A 205 9.34 13.56 -15.68
CA TYR A 205 8.06 13.09 -15.12
C TYR A 205 8.02 11.57 -15.18
N THR A 206 7.27 10.98 -14.25
CA THR A 206 6.98 9.55 -14.28
C THR A 206 5.70 9.30 -15.06
N VAL A 207 5.70 8.23 -15.84
CA VAL A 207 4.52 7.72 -16.54
C VAL A 207 4.22 6.32 -15.98
N PRO A 208 3.01 6.07 -15.49
CA PRO A 208 2.66 4.80 -14.89
C PRO A 208 2.56 3.71 -15.97
N PHE A 209 3.12 2.54 -15.69
CA PHE A 209 3.03 1.36 -16.55
C PHE A 209 2.44 0.16 -15.80
N ILE A 210 1.93 -0.78 -16.59
CA ILE A 210 1.56 -2.13 -16.20
C ILE A 210 2.25 -3.14 -17.12
N TRP A 211 2.66 -4.26 -16.58
CA TRP A 211 3.28 -5.36 -17.29
C TRP A 211 2.60 -6.68 -16.92
N ASP A 212 2.40 -7.52 -17.92
CA ASP A 212 2.09 -8.94 -17.75
C ASP A 212 2.76 -9.73 -18.88
N ALA A 213 2.95 -11.04 -18.68
CA ALA A 213 3.67 -11.88 -19.63
C ALA A 213 3.01 -11.96 -21.03
N LYS A 214 1.70 -11.70 -21.14
CA LYS A 214 0.95 -11.80 -22.39
C LYS A 214 1.07 -10.54 -23.23
N ASN A 215 0.98 -9.38 -22.59
CA ASN A 215 0.89 -8.08 -23.26
C ASN A 215 2.22 -7.32 -23.20
N GLY A 216 3.16 -7.74 -22.36
CA GLY A 216 4.37 -6.98 -22.06
C GLY A 216 4.06 -5.68 -21.33
N MET A 217 5.05 -4.78 -21.35
CA MET A 217 4.96 -3.48 -20.71
C MET A 217 4.05 -2.56 -21.53
N ARG A 218 3.15 -1.82 -20.88
CA ARG A 218 2.27 -0.83 -21.51
C ARG A 218 1.93 0.31 -20.54
N TYR A 219 1.66 1.50 -21.07
CA TYR A 219 1.23 2.63 -20.25
C TYR A 219 -0.17 2.39 -19.67
N LEU A 220 -0.37 2.80 -18.42
CA LEU A 220 -1.67 2.81 -17.75
C LEU A 220 -2.53 4.01 -18.18
N THR A 221 -1.89 5.11 -18.59
CA THR A 221 -2.53 6.33 -19.05
C THR A 221 -2.62 6.40 -20.57
N PRO A 222 -3.76 6.84 -21.14
CA PRO A 222 -3.80 7.32 -22.52
C PRO A 222 -2.75 8.42 -22.71
N ASP A 223 -2.06 8.42 -23.85
CA ASP A 223 -1.05 9.43 -24.23
C ASP A 223 0.11 9.63 -23.25
N ALA A 224 0.41 8.64 -22.39
CA ALA A 224 1.51 8.71 -21.42
C ALA A 224 1.40 9.91 -20.44
N GLU A 225 0.18 10.24 -20.02
CA GLU A 225 -0.04 11.31 -19.03
C GLU A 225 0.77 11.06 -17.74
N PRO A 226 1.45 12.09 -17.20
CA PRO A 226 2.25 11.97 -15.98
C PRO A 226 1.46 11.52 -14.75
N GLY A 227 2.06 10.61 -13.98
CA GLY A 227 1.51 10.07 -12.74
C GLY A 227 2.49 9.13 -12.04
N GLN A 228 2.23 8.83 -10.77
CA GLN A 228 3.02 7.87 -9.99
C GLN A 228 2.14 6.71 -9.55
N VAL A 229 2.54 5.49 -9.90
CA VAL A 229 1.99 4.27 -9.30
C VAL A 229 2.44 4.18 -7.85
N ILE A 230 1.53 3.77 -6.98
CA ILE A 230 1.81 3.49 -5.56
C ILE A 230 1.68 2.00 -5.25
N ALA A 231 0.60 1.33 -5.66
CA ALA A 231 0.37 -0.09 -5.36
C ALA A 231 -0.61 -0.75 -6.36
N ILE A 232 -0.63 -2.08 -6.37
CA ILE A 232 -1.61 -2.92 -7.07
C ILE A 232 -2.32 -3.86 -6.09
N SER A 233 -3.60 -4.14 -6.32
CA SER A 233 -4.35 -5.12 -5.53
C SER A 233 -3.78 -6.54 -5.72
N GLY A 234 -3.93 -7.37 -4.69
CA GLY A 234 -3.50 -8.77 -4.71
C GLY A 234 -4.08 -9.58 -5.89
N ASP A 235 -5.31 -9.30 -6.31
CA ASP A 235 -5.95 -9.91 -7.49
C ASP A 235 -5.44 -9.37 -8.85
N GLY A 236 -4.54 -8.38 -8.83
CA GLY A 236 -3.94 -7.75 -10.01
C GLY A 236 -4.89 -6.86 -10.82
N SER A 237 -6.10 -6.58 -10.32
CA SER A 237 -7.17 -5.93 -11.10
C SER A 237 -7.23 -4.41 -10.91
N THR A 238 -6.73 -3.90 -9.78
CA THR A 238 -6.87 -2.50 -9.37
C THR A 238 -5.50 -1.90 -9.08
N VAL A 239 -5.17 -0.80 -9.76
CA VAL A 239 -3.93 -0.05 -9.54
C VAL A 239 -4.27 1.30 -8.95
N ILE A 240 -3.52 1.71 -7.94
CA ILE A 240 -3.66 3.02 -7.32
C ILE A 240 -2.39 3.84 -7.48
N GLY A 241 -2.57 5.15 -7.49
CA GLY A 241 -1.46 6.07 -7.50
C GLY A 241 -1.89 7.50 -7.29
N ASP A 242 -0.98 8.44 -7.50
CA ASP A 242 -1.28 9.86 -7.45
C ASP A 242 -0.66 10.66 -8.59
N ARG A 243 -1.08 11.93 -8.71
CA ARG A 243 -0.52 12.87 -9.69
C ARG A 243 0.69 13.56 -9.10
N GLN A 244 1.85 13.37 -9.74
CA GLN A 244 3.08 14.06 -9.39
C GLN A 244 2.84 15.59 -9.31
N GLY A 245 3.09 16.17 -8.14
CA GLY A 245 2.97 17.62 -7.86
C GLY A 245 1.71 18.06 -7.12
N ASP A 246 0.57 17.36 -7.27
CA ASP A 246 -0.71 17.81 -6.70
C ASP A 246 -1.41 16.76 -5.81
N SER A 247 -0.82 15.56 -5.63
CA SER A 247 -1.33 14.51 -4.73
C SER A 247 -2.83 14.20 -4.93
N LEU A 248 -3.27 14.20 -6.18
CA LEU A 248 -4.61 13.72 -6.55
C LEU A 248 -4.53 12.22 -6.76
N MET A 249 -5.09 11.46 -5.82
CA MET A 249 -5.27 10.01 -5.95
C MET A 249 -5.96 9.69 -7.28
N TRP A 250 -5.53 8.63 -7.93
CA TRP A 250 -6.24 7.99 -9.02
C TRP A 250 -6.33 6.49 -8.78
N ILE A 251 -7.34 5.88 -9.38
CA ILE A 251 -7.54 4.44 -9.41
C ILE A 251 -7.69 4.03 -10.87
N TRP A 252 -7.11 2.89 -11.22
CA TRP A 252 -7.21 2.30 -12.55
C TRP A 252 -7.67 0.86 -12.44
N ASP A 253 -8.53 0.46 -13.37
CA ASP A 253 -8.80 -0.94 -13.70
C ASP A 253 -8.93 -1.07 -15.21
N GLU A 254 -8.69 -2.27 -15.76
CA GLU A 254 -8.68 -2.51 -17.21
C GLU A 254 -10.02 -2.14 -17.88
N LYS A 255 -11.14 -2.23 -17.15
CA LYS A 255 -12.48 -1.99 -17.70
C LYS A 255 -12.85 -0.50 -17.74
N SER A 256 -12.49 0.25 -16.70
CA SER A 256 -12.87 1.64 -16.54
C SER A 256 -11.76 2.63 -16.93
N GLY A 257 -10.52 2.15 -17.05
CA GLY A 257 -9.34 2.97 -17.27
C GLY A 257 -8.98 3.80 -16.04
N LEU A 258 -8.12 4.81 -16.22
CA LEU A 258 -7.69 5.67 -15.12
C LEU A 258 -8.79 6.65 -14.74
N ARG A 259 -9.22 6.63 -13.47
CA ARG A 259 -10.16 7.57 -12.88
C ARG A 259 -9.49 8.37 -11.76
N ARG A 260 -9.47 9.69 -11.91
CA ARG A 260 -8.98 10.61 -10.87
C ARG A 260 -10.01 10.73 -9.74
N ILE A 261 -9.54 10.64 -8.51
CA ILE A 261 -10.31 10.76 -7.28
C ILE A 261 -9.92 12.10 -6.64
N GLY A 262 -10.82 13.09 -6.69
CA GLY A 262 -10.57 14.45 -6.20
C GLY A 262 -11.75 15.04 -5.43
N ARG A 263 -11.42 15.71 -4.32
CA ARG A 263 -12.24 16.55 -3.41
C ARG A 263 -13.62 16.00 -3.03
N SER A 264 -13.66 15.26 -1.91
CA SER A 264 -14.92 15.07 -1.19
C SER A 264 -14.69 14.91 0.32
N LEU A 265 -14.22 15.97 0.97
CA LEU A 265 -14.74 16.33 2.28
C LEU A 265 -15.40 17.71 2.13
N PRO A 266 -16.65 17.92 2.59
CA PRO A 266 -17.27 19.23 2.54
C PRO A 266 -16.43 20.25 3.33
N GLY A 267 -15.81 21.21 2.63
CA GLY A 267 -15.16 22.37 3.25
C GLY A 267 -13.63 22.35 3.35
N THR A 268 -12.93 21.31 2.89
CA THR A 268 -11.46 21.29 2.89
C THR A 268 -10.86 20.94 1.52
N VAL A 269 -9.75 21.60 1.17
CA VAL A 269 -8.90 21.25 0.02
C VAL A 269 -7.78 20.38 0.56
N GLU A 270 -8.08 19.11 0.84
CA GLU A 270 -7.09 18.14 1.32
C GLU A 270 -6.54 17.33 0.15
N ASN A 271 -5.21 17.26 0.07
CA ASN A 271 -4.49 16.35 -0.82
C ASN A 271 -4.60 14.93 -0.26
N ILE A 272 -4.82 13.94 -1.13
CA ILE A 272 -5.03 12.54 -0.75
C ILE A 272 -3.85 11.73 -1.29
N SER A 273 -2.95 11.31 -0.40
CA SER A 273 -1.82 10.48 -0.75
C SER A 273 -2.13 9.02 -0.38
N PRO A 274 -2.50 8.17 -1.36
CA PRO A 274 -2.72 6.76 -1.09
C PRO A 274 -1.40 6.08 -0.70
N ARG A 275 -1.49 4.98 0.03
CA ARG A 275 -0.33 4.21 0.50
C ARG A 275 -0.44 2.74 0.19
N ASP A 276 -1.64 2.19 0.24
CA ASP A 276 -1.86 0.76 0.06
C ASP A 276 -3.33 0.46 -0.31
N VAL A 277 -3.58 -0.73 -0.85
CA VAL A 277 -4.88 -1.19 -1.37
C VAL A 277 -5.16 -2.65 -0.98
N SER A 278 -6.41 -2.97 -0.63
CA SER A 278 -6.81 -4.35 -0.29
C SER A 278 -6.70 -5.31 -1.48
N ALA A 279 -6.68 -6.62 -1.22
CA ALA A 279 -6.43 -7.62 -2.26
C ALA A 279 -7.47 -7.64 -3.38
N ASP A 280 -8.70 -7.21 -3.10
CA ASP A 280 -9.81 -7.07 -4.04
C ASP A 280 -9.94 -5.66 -4.66
N GLY A 281 -9.07 -4.73 -4.28
CA GLY A 281 -9.13 -3.34 -4.74
C GLY A 281 -10.29 -2.50 -4.17
N ALA A 282 -11.03 -3.01 -3.18
CA ALA A 282 -12.21 -2.35 -2.64
C ALA A 282 -11.86 -1.20 -1.69
N LEU A 283 -10.80 -1.36 -0.90
CA LEU A 283 -10.34 -0.36 0.05
C LEU A 283 -8.96 0.19 -0.30
N VAL A 284 -8.80 1.50 -0.08
CA VAL A 284 -7.51 2.19 -0.18
C VAL A 284 -7.25 2.93 1.12
N VAL A 285 -6.04 2.82 1.65
CA VAL A 285 -5.62 3.56 2.84
C VAL A 285 -4.52 4.54 2.50
N GLY A 286 -4.36 5.57 3.33
CA GLY A 286 -3.27 6.51 3.17
C GLY A 286 -3.31 7.67 4.13
N ARG A 287 -2.91 8.84 3.63
CA ARG A 287 -2.80 10.08 4.41
C ARG A 287 -3.41 11.27 3.67
N PHE A 288 -4.22 12.03 4.39
CA PHE A 288 -4.56 13.40 4.00
C PHE A 288 -3.35 14.32 4.24
N SER A 289 -3.06 15.22 3.31
CA SER A 289 -2.08 16.31 3.48
C SER A 289 -2.78 17.65 3.25
N SER A 290 -2.67 18.58 4.19
CA SER A 290 -3.04 19.97 3.96
C SER A 290 -1.84 20.70 3.38
N ASP A 291 -1.90 21.09 2.11
CA ASP A 291 -0.83 21.86 1.43
C ASP A 291 -0.96 23.38 1.60
N LEU A 292 -1.79 23.85 2.53
CA LEU A 292 -1.91 25.28 2.81
C LEU A 292 -1.33 25.60 4.19
N ALA A 293 -0.16 26.23 4.18
CA ALA A 293 0.24 27.14 5.23
C ALA A 293 -0.78 28.30 5.26
N ASP A 294 -1.94 28.08 5.88
CA ASP A 294 -2.84 29.15 6.27
C ASP A 294 -2.32 29.72 7.60
N PRO A 295 -1.75 30.94 7.63
CA PRO A 295 -1.26 31.56 8.86
C PRO A 295 -2.38 31.85 9.88
N GLY A 296 -3.66 31.66 9.53
CA GLY A 296 -4.81 31.85 10.41
C GLY A 296 -5.33 30.59 11.11
N TYR A 297 -4.89 29.39 10.74
CA TYR A 297 -5.31 28.13 11.37
C TYR A 297 -4.19 27.54 12.24
N GLN A 298 -3.93 28.19 13.37
CA GLN A 298 -3.20 27.55 14.47
C GLN A 298 -4.16 26.63 15.24
N THR A 299 -4.26 25.38 14.78
CA THR A 299 -4.49 24.28 15.71
C THR A 299 -3.18 23.52 15.80
N ASP A 300 -2.79 23.16 17.02
CA ASP A 300 -1.48 22.56 17.35
C ASP A 300 -1.33 21.10 16.82
N LEU A 301 -2.17 20.71 15.83
CA LEU A 301 -2.28 19.42 15.16
C LEU A 301 -2.29 19.54 13.61
N ALA A 302 -1.84 20.67 13.05
CA ALA A 302 -1.91 20.95 11.62
C ALA A 302 -1.32 19.84 10.71
N GLY A 303 -2.23 19.09 10.07
CA GLY A 303 -2.26 18.98 8.61
C GLY A 303 -2.38 17.60 8.00
N SER A 304 -2.42 16.52 8.80
CA SER A 304 -2.49 15.18 8.22
C SER A 304 -3.13 14.13 9.09
N ALA A 305 -4.05 13.38 8.50
CA ALA A 305 -4.76 12.28 9.13
C ALA A 305 -4.75 11.04 8.25
N ALA A 306 -4.77 9.86 8.89
CA ALA A 306 -4.98 8.60 8.21
C ALA A 306 -6.38 8.54 7.58
N PHE A 307 -6.49 8.02 6.37
CA PHE A 307 -7.77 7.81 5.69
C PHE A 307 -7.99 6.37 5.29
N VAL A 308 -9.26 6.02 5.14
CA VAL A 308 -9.76 4.87 4.39
C VAL A 308 -10.71 5.37 3.30
N TRP A 309 -10.56 4.86 2.10
CA TRP A 309 -11.37 5.19 0.93
C TRP A 309 -12.01 3.93 0.37
N ASP A 310 -13.27 4.05 -0.03
CA ASP A 310 -13.96 3.08 -0.86
C ASP A 310 -14.73 3.78 -1.99
N ARG A 311 -15.15 3.00 -2.99
CA ARG A 311 -15.82 3.54 -4.19
C ARG A 311 -17.18 4.19 -3.91
N GLU A 312 -17.91 3.74 -2.89
CA GLU A 312 -19.27 4.18 -2.58
C GLU A 312 -19.28 5.43 -1.69
N SER A 313 -18.38 5.47 -0.72
CA SER A 313 -18.42 6.42 0.39
C SER A 313 -17.29 7.46 0.35
N GLY A 314 -16.32 7.27 -0.53
CA GLY A 314 -15.19 8.19 -0.71
C GLY A 314 -14.17 8.11 0.44
N ALA A 315 -13.27 9.09 0.50
CA ALA A 315 -12.21 9.10 1.51
C ALA A 315 -12.77 9.62 2.85
N LYS A 316 -12.51 8.88 3.92
CA LYS A 316 -12.95 9.20 5.28
C LYS A 316 -11.78 9.12 6.24
N SER A 317 -11.79 9.98 7.25
CA SER A 317 -10.83 9.89 8.36
C SER A 317 -10.99 8.56 9.09
N LEU A 318 -9.88 7.85 9.29
CA LEU A 318 -9.85 6.59 10.04
C LEU A 318 -10.23 6.81 11.52
N GLU A 319 -9.86 7.95 12.09
CA GLU A 319 -10.22 8.32 13.46
C GLU A 319 -11.72 8.48 13.63
N VAL A 320 -12.36 9.17 12.67
CA VAL A 320 -13.81 9.38 12.66
C VAL A 320 -14.53 8.04 12.53
N LEU A 321 -14.02 7.15 11.68
CA LEU A 321 -14.55 5.79 11.55
C LEU A 321 -14.43 5.00 12.85
N LEU A 322 -13.25 4.92 13.46
CA LEU A 322 -13.02 4.18 14.70
C LEU A 322 -13.86 4.73 15.86
N THR A 323 -13.95 6.06 15.98
CA THR A 323 -14.78 6.72 17.00
C THR A 323 -16.26 6.39 16.80
N ALA A 324 -16.76 6.41 15.56
CA ALA A 324 -18.15 6.05 15.24
C ALA A 324 -18.44 4.57 15.53
N LEU A 325 -17.43 3.71 15.48
CA LEU A 325 -17.51 2.30 15.88
C LEU A 325 -17.33 2.09 17.40
N GLY A 326 -17.18 3.17 18.18
CA GLY A 326 -17.08 3.12 19.65
C GLY A 326 -15.68 2.88 20.19
N VAL A 327 -14.64 3.04 19.37
CA VAL A 327 -13.24 2.90 19.79
C VAL A 327 -12.76 4.22 20.41
N ASP A 328 -12.21 4.14 21.63
CA ASP A 328 -11.53 5.26 22.28
C ASP A 328 -10.07 5.36 21.78
N LEU A 329 -9.70 6.52 21.25
CA LEU A 329 -8.34 6.77 20.73
C LEU A 329 -7.36 7.15 21.84
N GLY A 330 -7.81 7.41 23.07
CA GLY A 330 -6.93 7.71 24.21
C GLY A 330 -6.05 8.95 24.01
N GLY A 331 -6.52 9.92 23.21
CA GLY A 331 -5.76 11.13 22.87
C GLY A 331 -4.68 10.94 21.80
N TRP A 332 -4.64 9.79 21.13
CA TRP A 332 -3.76 9.55 19.99
C TRP A 332 -4.36 10.06 18.69
N HIS A 333 -3.51 10.67 17.86
CA HIS A 333 -3.86 11.14 16.53
C HIS A 333 -3.27 10.20 15.46
N LEU A 334 -4.11 9.50 14.69
CA LEU A 334 -3.72 8.61 13.59
C LEU A 334 -3.26 9.44 12.39
N TRP A 335 -1.95 9.54 12.23
CA TRP A 335 -1.32 10.51 11.32
C TRP A 335 -1.18 10.00 9.88
N THR A 336 -0.95 8.70 9.69
CA THR A 336 -0.91 8.04 8.36
C THR A 336 -1.28 6.58 8.53
N ALA A 337 -2.11 6.05 7.63
CA ALA A 337 -2.19 4.61 7.40
C ALA A 337 -1.16 4.25 6.32
N SER A 338 -0.39 3.19 6.53
CA SER A 338 0.70 2.77 5.64
C SER A 338 0.53 1.40 5.03
N GLY A 339 -0.35 0.56 5.60
CA GLY A 339 -0.65 -0.76 5.07
C GLY A 339 -2.06 -1.21 5.44
N ILE A 340 -2.64 -2.07 4.61
CA ILE A 340 -3.94 -2.70 4.81
C ILE A 340 -3.85 -4.20 4.49
N SER A 341 -4.49 -5.05 5.29
CA SER A 341 -4.51 -6.50 5.05
C SER A 341 -5.29 -6.86 3.79
N ALA A 342 -5.07 -8.06 3.26
CA ALA A 342 -5.72 -8.54 2.04
C ALA A 342 -7.26 -8.51 2.15
N ASP A 343 -7.80 -8.85 3.32
CA ASP A 343 -9.24 -8.84 3.62
C ASP A 343 -9.79 -7.44 3.95
N GLY A 344 -8.93 -6.42 4.01
CA GLY A 344 -9.29 -5.03 4.30
C GLY A 344 -9.67 -4.74 5.76
N THR A 345 -9.51 -5.69 6.68
CA THR A 345 -9.98 -5.54 8.08
C THR A 345 -8.92 -4.96 9.01
N THR A 346 -7.63 -5.13 8.69
CA THR A 346 -6.51 -4.66 9.51
C THR A 346 -5.78 -3.54 8.80
N ILE A 347 -5.63 -2.42 9.49
CA ILE A 347 -4.93 -1.23 8.99
C ILE A 347 -3.80 -0.90 9.96
N VAL A 348 -2.59 -0.75 9.44
CA VAL A 348 -1.43 -0.30 10.23
C VAL A 348 -0.96 1.08 9.79
N GLY A 349 -0.28 1.76 10.69
CA GLY A 349 0.28 3.07 10.38
C GLY A 349 0.97 3.69 11.57
N VAL A 350 1.14 5.02 11.53
CA VAL A 350 1.80 5.77 12.59
C VAL A 350 0.82 6.75 13.22
N ALA A 351 0.73 6.70 14.55
CA ALA A 351 -0.01 7.63 15.39
C ALA A 351 0.93 8.61 16.10
N ARG A 352 0.41 9.76 16.48
CA ARG A 352 1.07 10.80 17.27
C ARG A 352 0.36 10.99 18.60
N GLY A 353 1.10 10.91 19.70
CA GLY A 353 0.56 11.07 21.04
C GLY A 353 0.64 12.51 21.57
N PRO A 354 0.04 12.78 22.75
CA PRO A 354 -0.05 14.11 23.38
C PRO A 354 1.28 14.81 23.70
N GLU A 355 2.40 14.10 23.65
CA GLU A 355 3.77 14.62 23.89
C GLU A 355 4.64 14.61 22.61
N GLY A 356 4.03 14.47 21.43
CA GLY A 356 4.74 14.40 20.15
C GLY A 356 5.37 13.04 19.84
N ALA A 357 5.21 12.05 20.73
CA ALA A 357 5.66 10.68 20.51
C ALA A 357 4.99 10.06 19.28
N ARG A 358 5.78 9.43 18.41
CA ARG A 358 5.27 8.66 17.26
C ARG A 358 5.29 7.18 17.57
N ARG A 359 4.19 6.49 17.35
CA ARG A 359 4.08 5.04 17.60
C ARG A 359 3.30 4.34 16.49
N PRO A 360 3.62 3.07 16.17
CA PRO A 360 2.78 2.29 15.30
C PRO A 360 1.41 2.08 15.93
N PHE A 361 0.40 1.99 15.08
CA PHE A 361 -0.90 1.50 15.48
C PHE A 361 -1.30 0.29 14.64
N ILE A 362 -2.14 -0.55 15.23
CA ILE A 362 -2.92 -1.58 14.55
C ILE A 362 -4.39 -1.23 14.79
N ALA A 363 -5.11 -0.96 13.73
CA ALA A 363 -6.54 -0.71 13.76
C ALA A 363 -7.26 -1.89 13.09
N VAL A 364 -8.22 -2.49 13.78
CA VAL A 364 -9.12 -3.50 13.21
C VAL A 364 -10.47 -2.84 13.00
N ILE A 365 -11.00 -2.96 11.79
CA ILE A 365 -12.35 -2.52 11.44
C ILE A 365 -13.21 -3.73 11.07
N PRO A 366 -14.53 -3.72 11.37
CA PRO A 366 -15.47 -4.74 10.90
C PRO A 366 -15.47 -4.81 9.38
N GLU A 367 -16.07 -5.86 8.80
CA GLU A 367 -16.14 -6.04 7.34
C GLU A 367 -16.37 -4.69 6.62
N PRO A 368 -15.44 -4.27 5.74
CA PRO A 368 -15.32 -2.92 5.21
C PRO A 368 -16.62 -2.24 4.78
N SER A 369 -17.46 -2.99 4.08
CA SER A 369 -18.76 -2.56 3.59
C SER A 369 -19.72 -2.19 4.72
N THR A 370 -19.73 -2.95 5.83
CA THR A 370 -20.56 -2.63 7.00
C THR A 370 -20.02 -1.41 7.74
N ALA A 371 -18.70 -1.32 7.96
CA ALA A 371 -18.08 -0.24 8.72
C ALA A 371 -18.30 1.14 8.05
N LEU A 372 -18.15 1.20 6.73
CA LEU A 372 -18.29 2.45 5.97
C LEU A 372 -19.75 2.87 5.78
N LEU A 373 -20.69 1.92 5.76
CA LEU A 373 -22.14 2.17 5.78
C LEU A 373 -22.62 2.80 7.11
N VAL A 374 -22.05 2.44 8.26
CA VAL A 374 -22.42 3.04 9.55
C VAL A 374 -22.24 4.56 9.52
N LEU A 375 -21.12 5.04 8.95
CA LEU A 375 -20.88 6.48 8.79
C LEU A 375 -21.87 7.15 7.84
N ALA A 376 -22.24 6.50 6.73
CA ALA A 376 -23.23 7.04 5.79
C ALA A 376 -24.63 7.15 6.44
N GLY A 377 -25.01 6.17 7.25
CA GLY A 377 -26.29 6.15 7.98
C GLY A 377 -26.41 7.22 9.06
N LEU A 378 -25.33 7.51 9.79
CA LEU A 378 -25.32 8.55 10.84
C LEU A 378 -25.46 9.96 10.26
N VAL A 379 -24.89 10.23 9.08
CA VAL A 379 -25.07 11.50 8.37
C VAL A 379 -26.52 11.65 7.84
N GLY A 380 -27.11 10.57 7.32
CA GLY A 380 -28.52 10.58 6.86
C GLY A 380 -29.54 10.82 7.99
N LEU A 381 -29.27 10.33 9.20
CA LEU A 381 -30.12 10.55 10.38
C LEU A 381 -29.99 11.99 10.94
N ALA A 382 -28.85 12.65 10.77
CA ALA A 382 -28.66 14.05 11.15
C ALA A 382 -29.41 15.02 10.21
N TRP A 383 -29.55 14.66 8.93
CA TRP A 383 -30.31 15.43 7.93
C TRP A 383 -31.82 15.29 8.08
N THR A 384 -32.32 14.13 8.50
CA THR A 384 -33.78 13.94 8.70
C THR A 384 -34.30 14.60 9.99
N ARG A 385 -33.42 14.89 10.96
CA ARG A 385 -33.79 15.63 12.19
C ARG A 385 -33.80 17.15 12.05
N SER A 386 -33.31 17.70 10.93
CA SER A 386 -33.22 19.15 10.70
C SER A 386 -34.26 19.70 9.73
N ALA A 387 -35.23 18.89 9.29
CA ALA A 387 -36.40 19.39 8.57
C ALA A 387 -37.35 20.14 9.53
N PRO A 388 -37.60 21.45 9.35
CA PRO A 388 -38.57 22.17 10.16
C PRO A 388 -39.98 21.63 9.87
N VAL A 389 -40.74 21.36 10.92
CA VAL A 389 -42.18 21.12 10.84
C VAL A 389 -42.83 22.45 10.45
N GLU A 390 -43.32 22.55 9.21
CA GLU A 390 -44.23 23.64 8.82
C GLU A 390 -45.52 23.51 9.64
N GLN A 391 -45.86 24.57 10.39
CA GLN A 391 -47.21 24.84 10.88
C GLN A 391 -47.77 26.07 10.18
#